data_AF-K1TDU9-F1
#
_entry.id   AF-K1TDU9-F1
#
_cell.length_a   1.000
_cell.length_b   1.000
_cell.length_c   1.000
_cell.angle_alpha   90.00
_cell.angle_beta   90.00
_cell.angle_gamma   90.00
#
_symmetry.space_group_name_H-M   'P 1'
#
loop_
_entity.id
_entity.type
_entity.pdbx_description
1 polymer ?
#
loop_
_entity_poly.entity_id
_entity_poly.type
_entity_poly.pdbx_seq_one_letter_code
_entity_poly.pdbx_strand_id
1 'polypeptide(L)'
;MPDEAYTLEVSSDRINISSNETAAGFFYGVQSLLQLMPAAIYDGDRKYEGKIRIPAVSITDAPRFPHRGAMMDVGRNFLPKEEVLKFLDLMAFYKLNKFH
;
A
#
# COMPACT_ATOMS: atom_id res chain seq x y z
N MET A 1 11.54 -1.80 15.74
CA MET A 1 11.42 -1.92 14.28
C MET A 1 11.80 -0.57 13.66
N PRO A 2 12.42 -0.51 12.47
CA PRO A 2 12.59 0.74 11.71
C PRO A 2 11.23 1.45 11.48
N ASP A 3 11.25 2.75 11.21
CA ASP A 3 10.03 3.58 11.07
C ASP A 3 9.03 3.05 10.04
N GLU A 4 9.52 2.50 8.95
CA GLU A 4 8.68 2.00 7.86
C GLU A 4 8.42 0.48 7.94
N ALA A 5 8.86 -0.18 9.01
CA ALA A 5 8.75 -1.63 9.17
C ALA A 5 7.47 -2.04 9.91
N TYR A 6 6.95 -3.22 9.55
CA TYR A 6 5.74 -3.78 10.13
C TYR A 6 5.76 -5.32 10.16
N THR A 7 4.87 -5.88 10.98
CA THR A 7 4.44 -7.26 10.89
C THR A 7 2.96 -7.32 10.49
N LEU A 8 2.61 -8.30 9.67
CA LEU A 8 1.24 -8.61 9.27
C LEU A 8 0.99 -10.10 9.51
N GLU A 9 0.04 -10.40 10.38
CA GLU A 9 -0.40 -11.75 10.71
C GLU A 9 -1.86 -11.92 10.34
N VAL A 10 -2.14 -12.90 9.49
CA VAL A 10 -3.50 -13.28 9.09
C VAL A 10 -3.73 -14.71 9.57
N SER A 11 -4.75 -14.89 10.40
CA SER A 11 -5.27 -16.20 10.80
C SER A 11 -6.72 -16.37 10.35
N SER A 12 -7.34 -17.49 10.72
CA SER A 12 -8.74 -17.77 10.38
C SER A 12 -9.75 -16.85 11.04
N ASP A 13 -9.38 -16.22 12.16
CA ASP A 13 -10.27 -15.45 13.05
C ASP A 13 -9.89 -13.96 13.18
N ARG A 14 -8.64 -13.59 12.83
CA ARG A 14 -8.15 -12.22 13.02
C ARG A 14 -7.08 -11.83 11.99
N ILE A 15 -6.94 -10.53 11.83
CA ILE A 15 -5.84 -9.89 11.10
C ILE A 15 -5.20 -8.91 12.05
N ASN A 16 -3.90 -9.04 12.28
CA ASN A 16 -3.13 -8.15 13.13
C ASN A 16 -2.02 -7.49 12.32
N ILE A 17 -1.94 -6.17 12.39
CA ILE A 17 -0.82 -5.38 11.85
C ILE A 17 -0.16 -4.69 13.02
N SER A 18 1.15 -4.84 13.16
CA SER A 18 1.92 -4.17 14.21
C SER A 18 3.12 -3.45 13.59
N SER A 19 3.43 -2.26 14.09
CA SER A 19 4.57 -1.45 13.66
C SER A 19 5.23 -0.79 14.88
N ASN A 20 6.30 -0.02 14.67
CA ASN A 20 6.81 0.86 15.73
C ASN A 20 5.85 2.03 16.01
N GLU A 21 6.24 2.98 16.85
CA GLU A 21 5.43 4.14 17.23
C GLU A 21 5.06 5.07 16.05
N THR A 22 5.66 4.89 14.88
CA THR A 22 5.35 5.72 13.71
C THR A 22 4.19 5.15 12.90
N ALA A 23 3.39 6.05 12.32
CA ALA A 23 2.24 5.67 11.49
C ALA A 23 2.65 5.05 10.12
N ALA A 24 3.91 5.24 9.69
CA ALA A 24 4.38 4.82 8.37
C ALA A 24 4.42 3.29 8.23
N GLY A 25 4.96 2.58 9.22
CA GLY A 25 4.96 1.11 9.24
C GLY A 25 3.54 0.54 9.17
N PHE A 26 2.61 1.04 9.98
CA PHE A 26 1.20 0.62 9.94
C PHE A 26 0.58 0.86 8.56
N PHE A 27 0.80 2.03 7.97
CA PHE A 27 0.31 2.36 6.64
C PHE A 27 0.80 1.36 5.59
N TYR A 28 2.09 1.01 5.58
CA TYR A 28 2.62 0.01 4.64
C TYR A 28 2.12 -1.41 4.91
N GLY A 29 1.87 -1.76 6.18
CA GLY A 29 1.20 -3.01 6.53
C GLY A 29 -0.19 -3.11 5.92
N VAL A 30 -0.96 -2.01 5.93
CA VAL A 30 -2.26 -1.94 5.23
C VAL A 30 -2.09 -2.12 3.73
N GLN A 31 -1.07 -1.54 3.10
CA GLN A 31 -0.82 -1.76 1.66
C GLN A 31 -0.54 -3.23 1.33
N SER A 32 0.19 -3.94 2.19
CA SER A 32 0.40 -5.38 2.01
C SER A 32 -0.87 -6.19 2.23
N LEU A 33 -1.70 -5.82 3.21
CA LEU A 33 -3.01 -6.45 3.40
C LEU A 33 -3.90 -6.26 2.17
N LEU A 34 -3.91 -5.06 1.59
CA LEU A 34 -4.62 -4.76 0.36
C LEU A 34 -4.15 -5.64 -0.81
N GLN A 35 -2.85 -5.91 -0.93
CA GLN A 35 -2.31 -6.82 -1.94
C GLN A 35 -2.73 -8.30 -1.74
N LEU A 36 -3.13 -8.70 -0.53
CA LEU A 36 -3.68 -10.03 -0.27
C LEU A 36 -5.17 -10.16 -0.63
N MET A 37 -5.83 -9.05 -0.96
CA MET A 37 -7.24 -9.05 -1.37
C MET A 37 -7.40 -9.64 -2.78
N PRO A 38 -8.56 -10.24 -3.09
CA PRO A 38 -8.88 -10.64 -4.46
C PRO A 38 -8.70 -9.49 -5.46
N ALA A 39 -7.96 -9.73 -6.55
CA ALA A 39 -7.67 -8.70 -7.57
C ALA A 39 -8.94 -8.04 -8.15
N ALA A 40 -10.05 -8.78 -8.23
CA ALA A 40 -11.33 -8.29 -8.71
C ALA A 40 -11.95 -7.16 -7.86
N ILE A 41 -11.44 -6.88 -6.65
CA ILE A 41 -11.84 -5.71 -5.85
C ILE A 41 -11.37 -4.39 -6.48
N TYR A 42 -10.31 -4.43 -7.31
CA TYR A 42 -9.76 -3.27 -7.99
C TYR A 42 -10.32 -3.06 -9.39
N ASP A 43 -11.32 -3.84 -9.80
CA ASP A 43 -12.03 -3.65 -11.08
C ASP A 43 -13.01 -2.47 -10.94
N GLY A 44 -12.63 -1.31 -11.52
CA GLY A 44 -13.31 -0.03 -11.30
C GLY A 44 -14.75 0.04 -11.81
N ASP A 45 -15.14 -0.85 -12.71
CA ASP A 45 -16.48 -0.84 -13.32
C ASP A 45 -17.46 -1.77 -12.61
N ARG A 46 -17.01 -2.53 -11.60
CA ARG A 46 -17.82 -3.60 -10.98
C ARG A 46 -17.66 -3.64 -9.48
N LYS A 47 -18.78 -3.67 -8.77
CA LYS A 47 -18.78 -3.99 -7.34
C LYS A 47 -18.38 -5.46 -7.16
N TYR A 48 -17.44 -5.72 -6.25
CA TYR A 48 -17.08 -7.09 -5.89
C TYR A 48 -18.25 -7.77 -5.14
N GLU A 49 -18.79 -8.85 -5.70
CA GLU A 49 -19.92 -9.61 -5.13
C GLU A 49 -19.50 -10.92 -4.46
N GLY A 50 -18.21 -11.26 -4.51
CA GLY A 50 -17.67 -12.49 -3.91
C GLY A 50 -17.46 -12.39 -2.40
N LYS A 51 -17.16 -13.53 -1.77
CA LYS A 51 -16.62 -13.54 -0.40
C LYS A 51 -15.14 -13.16 -0.44
N ILE A 52 -14.75 -12.14 0.32
CA ILE A 52 -13.34 -11.80 0.52
C ILE A 52 -12.66 -12.97 1.23
N ARG A 53 -11.66 -13.56 0.57
CA ARG A 53 -10.81 -14.61 1.14
C ARG A 53 -9.38 -14.10 1.14
N ILE A 54 -8.77 -14.08 2.31
CA ILE A 54 -7.40 -13.63 2.53
C ILE A 54 -6.63 -14.86 3.03
N PRO A 55 -5.46 -15.20 2.44
CA PRO A 55 -4.67 -16.34 2.89
C PRO A 55 -4.13 -16.10 4.30
N ALA A 56 -4.06 -17.17 5.11
CA ALA A 56 -3.37 -17.14 6.38
C ALA A 56 -1.86 -17.03 6.14
N VAL A 57 -1.23 -15.96 6.65
CA VAL A 57 0.18 -15.63 6.41
C VAL A 57 0.79 -14.95 7.63
N SER A 58 2.11 -15.02 7.74
CA SER A 58 2.90 -14.20 8.66
C SER A 58 3.99 -13.50 7.86
N ILE A 59 3.98 -12.16 7.89
CA ILE A 59 4.87 -11.29 7.12
C ILE A 59 5.61 -10.39 8.09
N THR A 60 6.93 -10.29 7.96
CA THR A 60 7.76 -9.26 8.58
C THR A 60 8.47 -8.52 7.46
N ASP A 61 8.30 -7.20 7.39
CA ASP A 61 8.78 -6.42 6.25
C ASP A 61 9.34 -5.06 6.68
N ALA A 62 10.35 -4.60 5.96
CA ALA A 62 11.06 -3.35 6.20
C ALA A 62 11.78 -2.91 4.92
N PRO A 63 11.82 -1.60 4.60
CA PRO A 63 12.49 -1.16 3.38
C PRO A 63 14.00 -1.27 3.49
N ARG A 64 14.63 -1.73 2.39
CA ARG A 64 16.09 -1.74 2.25
C ARG A 64 16.68 -0.32 2.16
N PHE A 65 15.96 0.60 1.52
CA PHE A 65 16.40 1.97 1.29
C PHE A 65 15.35 2.96 1.81
N PRO A 66 15.75 4.02 2.54
CA PRO A 66 14.82 4.99 3.10
C PRO A 66 14.23 5.95 2.06
N HIS A 67 14.84 6.07 0.88
CA HIS A 67 14.38 6.94 -0.20
C HIS A 67 13.90 6.10 -1.38
N ARG A 68 12.58 6.11 -1.64
CA ARG A 68 11.94 5.36 -2.72
C ARG A 68 10.96 6.29 -3.44
N GLY A 69 11.42 6.88 -4.53
CA GLY A 69 10.68 7.97 -5.17
C GLY A 69 10.25 7.70 -6.60
N ALA A 70 9.30 8.52 -7.05
CA ALA A 70 8.92 8.65 -8.45
C ALA A 70 8.81 10.13 -8.82
N MET A 71 9.15 10.45 -10.07
CA MET A 71 9.11 11.81 -10.60
C MET A 71 7.98 11.96 -11.62
N MET A 72 7.25 13.07 -11.58
CA MET A 72 6.26 13.44 -12.59
C MET A 72 6.55 14.83 -13.18
N ASP A 73 6.98 14.87 -14.43
CA ASP A 73 7.26 16.13 -15.14
C ASP A 73 5.94 16.79 -15.62
N VAL A 74 5.44 17.73 -14.81
CA VAL A 74 4.27 18.58 -15.14
C VAL A 74 4.65 19.87 -15.89
N GLY A 75 5.95 20.11 -16.15
CA GLY A 75 6.45 21.32 -16.80
C GLY A 75 6.41 21.25 -18.32
N ARG A 76 6.63 20.06 -18.90
CA ARG A 76 6.54 19.85 -20.36
C ARG A 76 5.11 19.69 -20.85
N ASN A 77 4.30 18.97 -20.09
CA ASN A 77 2.87 18.79 -20.34
C ASN A 77 2.16 18.88 -18.99
N PHE A 78 1.25 19.84 -18.86
CA PHE A 78 0.51 20.01 -17.61
C PHE A 78 -0.42 18.82 -17.38
N LEU A 79 -0.37 18.27 -16.16
CA LEU A 79 -1.30 17.25 -15.69
C LEU A 79 -2.25 17.88 -14.66
N PRO A 80 -3.58 17.68 -14.80
CA PRO A 80 -4.54 18.13 -13.81
C PRO A 80 -4.25 17.54 -12.42
N LYS A 81 -4.70 18.23 -11.37
CA LYS A 81 -4.55 17.81 -9.98
C LYS A 81 -5.03 16.37 -9.75
N GLU A 82 -6.11 15.99 -10.41
CA GLU A 82 -6.73 14.68 -10.30
C GLU A 82 -5.78 13.56 -10.75
N GLU A 83 -5.00 13.80 -11.81
CA GLU A 83 -4.01 12.83 -12.30
C GLU A 83 -2.81 12.72 -11.36
N VAL A 84 -2.38 13.84 -10.75
CA VAL A 84 -1.34 13.84 -9.73
C VAL A 84 -1.79 13.04 -8.50
N LEU A 85 -3.03 13.22 -8.05
CA LEU A 85 -3.57 12.48 -6.91
C LEU A 85 -3.68 10.97 -7.21
N LYS A 86 -4.18 10.59 -8.38
CA LYS A 86 -4.21 9.18 -8.81
C LYS A 86 -2.81 8.56 -8.81
N PHE A 87 -1.81 9.32 -9.24
CA PHE A 87 -0.43 8.85 -9.24
C PHE A 87 0.12 8.68 -7.81
N LEU A 88 -0.19 9.61 -6.90
CA LEU A 88 0.17 9.46 -5.49
C LEU A 88 -0.49 8.24 -4.84
N ASP A 89 -1.75 7.92 -5.19
CA ASP A 89 -2.42 6.71 -4.72
C ASP A 89 -1.71 5.43 -5.20
N LEU A 90 -1.28 5.40 -6.47
CA LEU A 90 -0.49 4.29 -7.01
C LEU A 90 0.88 4.19 -6.33
N MET A 91 1.57 5.31 -6.12
CA MET A 91 2.84 5.33 -5.41
C MET A 91 2.71 4.77 -3.99
N ALA A 92 1.65 5.17 -3.27
CA ALA A 92 1.35 4.69 -1.94
C ALA A 92 1.11 3.18 -1.91
N PHE A 93 0.36 2.63 -2.87
CA PHE A 93 0.11 1.19 -3.00
C PHE A 93 1.40 0.37 -3.09
N TYR A 94 2.43 0.92 -3.75
CA TYR A 94 3.75 0.31 -3.89
C TYR A 94 4.77 0.76 -2.83
N LYS A 95 4.33 1.45 -1.77
CA LYS A 95 5.18 1.89 -0.64
C LYS A 95 6.30 2.85 -1.07
N LEU A 96 6.10 3.61 -2.15
CA LEU A 96 6.96 4.75 -2.50
C LEU A 96 6.65 5.92 -1.56
N ASN A 97 7.69 6.63 -1.14
CA ASN A 97 7.61 7.60 -0.04
C ASN A 97 8.13 8.99 -0.38
N LYS A 98 8.53 9.23 -1.63
CA LYS A 98 9.00 10.52 -2.14
C LYS A 98 8.42 10.79 -3.53
N PHE A 99 7.67 11.88 -3.66
CA PHE A 99 7.18 12.36 -4.95
C PHE A 99 8.03 13.57 -5.37
N HIS A 100 8.61 13.50 -6.56
CA HIS A 100 9.45 14.55 -7.14
C HIS A 100 8.76 15.25 -8.30
#